data_AF-A0A397UD97-F1
#
_entry.id   AF-A0A397UD97-F1
#
_cell.length_a   1.000
_cell.length_b   1.000
_cell.length_c   1.000
_cell.angle_alpha   90.00
_cell.angle_beta   90.00
_cell.angle_gamma   90.00
#
_symmetry.space_group_name_H-M   'P 1'
#
loop_
_entity.id
_entity.type
_entity.pdbx_description
1 polymer ?
#
loop_
_entity_poly.entity_id
_entity_poly.type
_entity_poly.pdbx_seq_one_letter_code
_entity_poly.pdbx_strand_id
1 'polypeptide(L)'
;MPMLLRELGKTGVIVPVIGLGCMGMSEFYGIPLSQLCLAWNLAQSDKIVTIPGTKKIKYLEENVGAANIQLSADELSEIRKIIDSVEIVGSRQSEASRKLLNLGNK
;
A
#
# COMPACT_ATOMS: atom_id res chain seq x y z
N MET A 1 -4.72 -10.87 12.57
CA MET A 1 -4.00 -12.01 11.94
C MET A 1 -2.59 -11.58 11.55
N PRO A 2 -1.60 -12.48 11.53
CA PRO A 2 -0.21 -12.09 11.29
C PRO A 2 -0.01 -11.63 9.84
N MET A 3 0.55 -10.44 9.71
CA MET A 3 0.90 -9.81 8.45
C MET A 3 2.07 -10.58 7.82
N LEU A 4 2.05 -10.81 6.50
CA LEU A 4 3.22 -11.38 5.80
C LEU A 4 4.43 -10.47 6.04
N LEU A 5 5.55 -11.06 6.47
CA LEU A 5 6.79 -10.35 6.78
C LEU A 5 7.85 -10.68 5.74
N ARG A 6 8.69 -9.69 5.40
CA ARG A 6 9.89 -9.89 4.58
C ARG A 6 11.07 -9.10 5.11
N GLU A 7 12.28 -9.52 4.78
CA GLU A 7 13.46 -8.71 5.02
C GLU A 7 13.51 -7.52 4.04
N LEU A 8 13.81 -6.32 4.55
CA LEU A 8 14.03 -5.13 3.75
C LEU A 8 15.43 -5.16 3.15
N GLY A 9 15.54 -5.63 1.90
CA GLY A 9 16.84 -5.76 1.23
C GLY A 9 17.67 -6.87 1.88
N LYS A 10 18.90 -6.55 2.29
CA LYS A 10 19.82 -7.44 3.03
C LYS A 10 20.23 -6.82 4.38
N THR A 11 19.30 -6.14 5.03
CA THR A 11 19.59 -5.30 6.21
C THR A 11 19.27 -6.03 7.53
N GLY A 12 18.69 -7.22 7.48
CA GLY A 12 18.14 -7.93 8.64
C GLY A 12 16.86 -7.31 9.20
N VAL A 13 16.41 -6.16 8.67
CA VAL A 13 15.20 -5.47 9.13
C VAL A 13 13.98 -6.19 8.56
N ILE A 14 13.14 -6.73 9.44
CA ILE A 14 11.89 -7.39 9.07
C ILE A 14 10.78 -6.35 8.97
N VAL A 15 10.14 -6.29 7.80
CA VAL A 15 9.04 -5.36 7.51
C VAL A 15 7.80 -6.11 7.01
N PRO A 16 6.61 -5.57 7.30
CA PRO A 16 5.39 -5.89 6.58
C PRO A 16 5.54 -5.93 5.05
N VAL A 17 4.98 -6.96 4.42
CA VAL A 17 4.68 -6.96 2.99
C VAL A 17 3.38 -6.18 2.80
N ILE A 18 3.50 -4.85 2.80
CA ILE A 18 2.42 -3.94 2.43
C ILE A 18 2.63 -3.51 0.99
N GLY A 19 1.69 -3.86 0.13
CA GLY A 19 1.76 -3.52 -1.29
C GLY A 19 0.44 -3.86 -1.96
N LEU A 20 -0.51 -2.92 -1.94
CA LEU A 20 -1.62 -2.95 -2.87
C LEU A 20 -1.98 -1.51 -3.29
N GLY A 21 -2.20 -1.32 -4.59
CA GLY A 21 -3.01 -0.21 -5.09
C GLY A 21 -4.46 -0.68 -5.08
N CYS A 22 -5.36 0.04 -4.41
CA CYS A 22 -6.73 -0.41 -4.13
C CYS A 22 -7.68 -0.35 -5.34
N MET A 23 -7.16 -0.27 -6.57
CA MET A 23 -7.94 -0.09 -7.81
C MET A 23 -9.07 -1.12 -7.87
N GLY A 24 -10.31 -0.66 -7.68
CA GLY A 24 -11.53 -1.48 -7.65
C GLY A 24 -12.36 -1.39 -6.37
N MET A 25 -11.81 -0.91 -5.24
CA MET A 25 -12.55 -0.86 -3.97
C MET A 25 -13.31 0.46 -3.73
N SER A 26 -12.93 1.59 -4.34
CA SER A 26 -13.56 2.90 -4.06
C SER A 26 -15.06 2.97 -4.35
N GLU A 27 -15.56 2.21 -5.32
CA GLU A 27 -16.98 2.24 -5.71
C GLU A 27 -17.91 1.72 -4.60
N PHE A 28 -17.41 0.82 -3.75
CA PHE A 28 -18.18 0.24 -2.66
C PHE A 28 -18.20 1.12 -1.40
N TYR A 29 -17.18 1.95 -1.20
CA TYR A 29 -17.01 2.76 0.02
C TYR A 29 -17.37 4.24 -0.16
N GLY A 30 -17.68 4.70 -1.38
CA GLY A 30 -18.10 6.09 -1.64
C GLY A 30 -17.02 7.15 -1.39
N ILE A 31 -15.77 6.74 -1.19
CA ILE A 31 -14.62 7.62 -0.95
C ILE A 31 -13.60 7.52 -2.10
N PRO A 32 -12.81 8.58 -2.37
CA PRO A 32 -11.69 8.54 -3.29
C PRO A 32 -10.77 7.34 -3.04
N LEU A 33 -10.32 6.71 -4.12
CA LEU A 33 -9.44 5.54 -4.04
C LEU A 33 -8.14 5.81 -3.29
N SER A 34 -7.57 6.99 -3.52
CA SER A 34 -6.39 7.50 -2.81
C SER A 34 -6.61 7.53 -1.30
N GLN A 35 -7.79 8.00 -0.88
CA GLN A 35 -8.18 8.06 0.52
C GLN A 35 -8.33 6.67 1.15
N LEU A 36 -9.06 5.76 0.51
CA LEU A 36 -9.23 4.39 1.00
C LEU A 36 -7.88 3.68 1.17
N CYS A 37 -6.98 3.81 0.19
CA CYS A 37 -5.66 3.21 0.28
C CYS A 37 -4.80 3.77 1.41
N LEU A 38 -4.81 5.09 1.58
CA LEU A 38 -4.01 5.73 2.62
C LEU A 38 -4.58 5.41 4.00
N ALA A 39 -5.90 5.44 4.16
CA ALA A 39 -6.59 5.06 5.39
C ALA A 39 -6.29 3.60 5.77
N TRP A 40 -6.36 2.67 4.81
CA TRP A 40 -6.03 1.27 5.05
C TRP A 40 -4.58 1.06 5.49
N ASN A 41 -3.62 1.76 4.87
CA ASN A 41 -2.20 1.71 5.25
C ASN A 41 -1.99 2.23 6.68
N LEU A 42 -2.58 3.39 7.01
CA LEU A 42 -2.49 3.98 8.34
C LEU A 42 -3.13 3.08 9.41
N ALA A 43 -4.24 2.40 9.08
CA ALA A 43 -4.91 1.46 9.97
C ALA A 43 -4.11 0.18 10.28
N GLN A 44 -3.04 -0.13 9.53
CA GLN A 44 -2.24 -1.33 9.79
C GLN A 44 -1.40 -1.23 11.06
N SER A 45 -0.96 -0.03 11.45
CA SER A 45 -0.19 0.21 12.68
C SER A 45 0.02 1.70 12.91
N ASP A 46 0.00 2.13 14.18
CA ASP A 46 0.37 3.50 14.61
C ASP A 46 1.83 3.89 14.26
N LYS A 47 2.66 2.91 13.86
CA LYS A 47 4.05 3.13 13.43
C LYS A 47 4.19 3.33 11.93
N ILE A 48 3.10 3.26 11.16
CA ILE A 48 3.12 3.43 9.71
C ILE A 48 2.81 4.89 9.39
N VAL A 49 3.74 5.53 8.70
CA VAL A 49 3.57 6.87 8.14
C VAL A 49 3.53 6.76 6.62
N THR A 50 2.47 7.30 6.02
CA THR A 50 2.35 7.35 4.55
C THR A 50 2.90 8.69 4.03
N ILE A 51 3.58 8.66 2.88
CA ILE A 51 4.16 9.85 2.23
C ILE A 51 3.64 9.96 0.80
N PRO A 52 2.32 10.17 0.61
CA PRO A 52 1.75 10.24 -0.73
C PRO A 52 2.17 11.53 -1.44
N GLY A 53 2.77 11.38 -2.62
CA GLY A 53 3.14 12.50 -3.49
C GLY A 53 2.09 12.79 -4.56
N THR A 54 1.84 14.06 -4.85
CA THR A 54 1.01 14.50 -5.97
C THR A 54 1.43 15.88 -6.47
N LYS A 55 1.11 16.18 -7.73
CA LYS A 55 1.35 17.49 -8.37
C LYS A 55 0.11 18.39 -8.42
N LYS A 56 -1.07 17.89 -8.04
CA LYS A 56 -2.33 18.64 -8.12
C LYS A 56 -2.93 18.82 -6.72
N ILE A 57 -3.35 20.05 -6.42
CA ILE A 57 -3.92 20.43 -5.12
C ILE A 57 -5.15 19.57 -4.77
N LYS A 58 -6.07 19.35 -5.72
CA LYS A 58 -7.23 18.46 -5.52
C LYS A 58 -6.84 17.10 -4.92
N TYR A 59 -5.78 16.47 -5.43
CA TYR A 59 -5.34 15.17 -4.91
C TYR A 59 -4.59 15.28 -3.60
N LEU A 60 -3.99 16.44 -3.29
CA LEU A 60 -3.41 16.69 -1.98
C LEU A 60 -4.50 16.73 -0.92
N GLU A 61 -5.59 17.44 -1.19
CA GLU A 61 -6.77 17.52 -0.32
C GLU A 61 -7.40 16.13 -0.10
N GLU A 62 -7.55 15.35 -1.18
CA GLU A 62 -7.97 13.95 -1.08
C GLU A 62 -7.00 13.17 -0.18
N ASN A 63 -5.69 13.16 -0.46
CA ASN A 63 -4.71 12.41 0.32
C ASN A 63 -4.71 12.78 1.83
N VAL A 64 -4.85 14.07 2.15
CA VAL A 64 -4.91 14.56 3.54
C VAL A 64 -6.18 14.06 4.23
N GLY A 65 -7.31 14.04 3.54
CA GLY A 65 -8.58 13.58 4.11
C GLY A 65 -8.57 12.10 4.53
N ALA A 66 -7.63 11.29 4.01
CA ALA A 66 -7.48 9.89 4.42
C ALA A 66 -7.21 9.70 5.92
N ALA A 67 -6.55 10.66 6.57
CA ALA A 67 -6.24 10.61 7.99
C ALA A 67 -7.48 10.66 8.89
N ASN A 68 -8.61 11.15 8.36
CA ASN A 68 -9.88 11.23 9.09
C ASN A 68 -10.78 10.01 8.88
N ILE A 69 -10.35 9.04 8.07
CA ILE A 69 -11.13 7.84 7.76
C ILE A 69 -10.79 6.75 8.75
N GLN A 70 -11.81 6.21 9.40
CA GLN A 70 -11.71 5.12 10.36
C GLN A 70 -12.38 3.90 9.75
N LEU A 71 -11.56 2.89 9.44
CA LEU A 71 -12.06 1.59 8.97
C LEU A 71 -12.31 0.70 10.19
N SER A 72 -13.52 0.14 10.26
CA SER A 72 -13.88 -0.84 11.28
C SER A 72 -13.10 -2.14 11.11
N ALA A 73 -13.09 -2.97 12.16
CA ALA A 73 -12.42 -4.27 12.11
C ALA A 73 -13.00 -5.19 11.02
N ASP A 74 -14.30 -5.09 10.75
CA ASP A 74 -14.98 -5.87 9.72
C ASP A 74 -14.57 -5.41 8.32
N GLU A 75 -14.54 -4.09 8.06
CA GLU A 75 -14.07 -3.53 6.79
C GLU A 75 -12.60 -3.88 6.54
N LEU A 76 -11.75 -3.78 7.57
CA LEU A 76 -10.34 -4.18 7.47
C LEU A 76 -10.20 -5.66 7.12
N SER A 77 -11.04 -6.52 7.72
CA SER A 77 -11.07 -7.96 7.44
C SER A 77 -11.55 -8.25 6.02
N GLU A 78 -12.56 -7.54 5.54
CA GLU A 78 -13.09 -7.68 4.18
C GLU A 78 -12.08 -7.23 3.13
N ILE A 79 -11.49 -6.04 3.29
CA ILE A 79 -10.41 -5.53 2.43
C ILE A 79 -9.25 -6.53 2.39
N ARG A 80 -8.89 -7.11 3.54
CA ARG A 80 -7.83 -8.11 3.63
C ARG A 80 -8.16 -9.38 2.83
N LYS A 81 -9.37 -9.91 2.96
CA LYS A 81 -9.82 -11.09 2.20
C LYS A 81 -9.74 -10.85 0.69
N ILE A 82 -10.14 -9.66 0.24
CA ILE A 82 -10.04 -9.28 -1.17
C ILE A 82 -8.58 -9.26 -1.59
N ILE A 83 -7.70 -8.58 -0.84
CA ILE A 83 -6.26 -8.51 -1.13
C ILE A 83 -5.63 -9.90 -1.24
N ASP A 84 -5.89 -10.77 -0.27
CA ASP A 84 -5.28 -12.10 -0.23
C ASP A 84 -5.85 -13.03 -1.33
N SER A 85 -7.01 -12.69 -1.93
CA SER A 85 -7.58 -13.41 -3.07
C SER A 85 -6.99 -13.01 -4.42
N VAL A 86 -6.28 -11.88 -4.50
CA VAL A 86 -5.72 -11.36 -5.75
C VAL A 86 -4.37 -12.01 -6.03
N GLU A 87 -4.25 -12.66 -7.19
CA GLU A 87 -2.96 -13.14 -7.68
C GLU A 87 -2.07 -11.95 -8.09
N ILE A 88 -0.89 -11.84 -7.48
CA ILE A 88 0.07 -10.78 -7.82
C ILE A 88 0.75 -11.13 -9.15
N VAL A 89 0.40 -10.41 -10.20
CA VAL A 89 1.00 -10.57 -11.54
C VAL A 89 2.05 -9.48 -11.81
N GLY A 90 3.20 -9.91 -12.32
CA GLY A 90 4.29 -9.01 -12.73
C GLY A 90 5.32 -8.75 -11.62
N SER A 91 6.56 -8.46 -12.03
CA SER A 91 7.65 -8.12 -11.12
C SER A 91 7.67 -6.63 -10.79
N ARG A 92 8.08 -6.27 -9.57
CA ARG A 92 8.21 -4.85 -9.11
C ARG A 92 9.06 -3.99 -10.06
N GLN A 93 9.96 -4.61 -10.80
CA GLN A 93 10.79 -4.00 -11.83
C GLN A 93 10.76 -4.88 -13.07
N SER A 94 10.80 -4.27 -14.25
CA SER A 94 11.11 -5.03 -15.47
C SER A 94 12.50 -5.66 -15.36
N GLU A 95 12.75 -6.76 -16.08
CA GLU A 95 14.07 -7.39 -16.07
C GLU A 95 15.19 -6.41 -16.49
N ALA A 96 14.88 -5.51 -17.43
CA ALA A 96 15.78 -4.46 -17.87
C ALA A 96 16.13 -3.47 -16.75
N SER A 97 15.12 -2.96 -16.03
CA SER A 97 15.34 -2.07 -14.87
C SER A 97 16.08 -2.77 -13.73
N ARG A 98 15.84 -4.07 -13.55
CA ARG A 98 16.53 -4.89 -12.55
C ARG A 98 18.01 -5.09 -12.91
N LYS A 99 18.34 -5.33 -14.17
CA LYS A 99 19.74 -5.39 -14.63
C LYS A 99 20.42 -4.03 -14.46
N LEU A 100 19.73 -2.93 -14.82
CA LEU A 100 20.29 -1.58 -14.71
C LEU A 100 20.68 -1.22 -13.28
N LEU A 101 19.81 -1.50 -12.30
CA LEU A 101 20.08 -1.21 -10.88
C LEU A 101 21.17 -2.11 -10.28
N ASN A 102 21.42 -3.29 -10.84
CA ASN A 102 22.44 -4.22 -10.37
C ASN A 102 23.81 -4.03 -11.04
N LEU A 103 23.96 -3.13 -12.02
CA LEU A 103 25.25 -2.84 -12.68
C LEU A 103 26.27 -2.15 -11.75
N GLY A 104 25.82 -1.53 -10.66
CA GLY A 104 26.70 -0.88 -9.67
C GLY A 104 27.13 -1.77 -8.51
N ASN A 105 26.59 -2.99 -8.39
CA ASN A 105 26.97 -3.95 -7.35
C ASN A 105 28.07 -4.88 -7.89
N LYS A 106 29.31 -4.39 -7.93
CA LYS A 106 30.51 -5.24 -7.95
C LYS A 106 31.10 -5.32 -6.55
#